data_AF-A0A957IEA3-F1
#
_entry.id   AF-A0A957IEA3-F1
#
_cell.length_a   1.000
_cell.length_b   1.000
_cell.length_c   1.000
_cell.angle_alpha   90.00
_cell.angle_beta   90.00
_cell.angle_gamma   90.00
#
_symmetry.space_group_name_H-M   'P 1'
#
loop_
_entity.id
_entity.type
_entity.pdbx_description
1 polymer ?
#
loop_
_entity_poly.entity_id
_entity_poly.type
_entity_poly.pdbx_seq_one_letter_code
_entity_poly.pdbx_strand_id
1 'polypeptide(L)'
;NSFETHPFTIHNSGFGAALHVVVKVVDDRFEGQAVHTQTMTTILPQRSYTHWLDILPKAVGAEVPMRLAIEYGDRVGNAHRLERRFYVQVAGKDETISSQFVRSDSQAFARLQAPDGRDLAILRQKMVNALNKEELHNMVFDFGLRADDFGDRLNTIARELITYAVQTDQLDALLDMCRTQNPYSDW
;
A
#
# COMPACT_ATOMS: atom_id res chain seq x y z
N ASN A 1 -6.18 -20.55 -7.27
CA ASN A 1 -5.19 -20.02 -6.33
C ASN A 1 -5.49 -18.55 -6.19
N SER A 2 -5.87 -18.10 -5.00
CA SER A 2 -6.14 -16.69 -4.70
C SER A 2 -4.82 -15.97 -4.45
N PHE A 3 -4.69 -14.75 -4.95
CA PHE A 3 -3.61 -13.85 -4.58
C PHE A 3 -3.90 -13.27 -3.20
N GLU A 4 -2.84 -13.06 -2.43
CA GLU A 4 -2.92 -12.39 -1.14
C GLU A 4 -1.96 -11.21 -1.14
N THR A 5 -2.43 -10.04 -0.71
CA THR A 5 -1.64 -8.82 -0.71
C THR A 5 -1.28 -8.48 0.75
N HIS A 6 0.01 -8.39 1.03
CA HIS A 6 0.51 -8.13 2.38
C HIS A 6 1.24 -6.78 2.47
N PRO A 7 0.86 -5.89 3.40
CA PRO A 7 1.61 -4.67 3.63
C PRO A 7 2.90 -5.00 4.37
N PHE A 8 4.00 -4.37 3.96
CA PHE A 8 5.24 -4.38 4.70
C PHE A 8 5.80 -2.97 4.78
N THR A 9 6.46 -2.66 5.89
CA THR A 9 7.12 -1.36 6.10
C THR A 9 8.61 -1.58 6.22
N ILE A 10 9.38 -0.89 5.37
CA ILE A 10 10.85 -0.80 5.50
C ILE A 10 11.18 0.51 6.16
N HIS A 11 11.91 0.45 7.27
CA HIS A 11 12.45 1.60 7.95
C HIS A 11 13.98 1.63 7.79
N ASN A 12 14.52 2.69 7.20
CA ASN A 12 15.96 2.89 7.13
C ASN A 12 16.45 3.59 8.41
N SER A 13 16.83 2.79 9.42
CA SER A 13 17.43 3.26 10.66
C SER A 13 18.93 3.60 10.54
N GLY A 14 19.52 3.43 9.35
CA GLY A 14 20.92 3.73 9.08
C GLY A 14 21.22 5.22 8.97
N PHE A 15 22.51 5.56 8.99
CA PHE A 15 22.99 6.93 8.80
C PHE A 15 23.08 7.36 7.31
N GLY A 16 22.90 6.42 6.38
CA GLY A 16 23.06 6.61 4.93
C GLY A 16 21.84 6.16 4.13
N ALA A 17 21.71 6.67 2.90
CA ALA A 17 20.64 6.27 1.99
C ALA A 17 20.85 4.83 1.52
N ALA A 18 19.77 4.03 1.50
CA ALA A 18 19.75 2.73 0.86
C ALA A 18 19.31 2.94 -0.61
N LEU A 19 20.14 2.52 -1.55
CA LEU A 19 19.95 2.69 -2.99
C LEU A 19 19.54 1.38 -3.63
N HIS A 20 18.75 1.43 -4.71
CA HIS A 20 18.35 0.23 -5.47
C HIS A 20 17.82 -0.89 -4.57
N VAL A 21 16.89 -0.54 -3.69
CA VAL A 21 16.32 -1.48 -2.72
C VAL A 21 15.41 -2.43 -3.46
N VAL A 22 15.71 -3.72 -3.38
CA VAL A 22 14.98 -4.81 -4.02
C VAL A 22 14.39 -5.71 -2.95
N VAL A 23 13.08 -5.87 -2.95
CA VAL A 23 12.36 -6.75 -2.01
C VAL A 23 11.82 -7.97 -2.75
N LYS A 24 12.09 -9.16 -2.23
CA LYS A 24 11.63 -10.44 -2.82
C LYS A 24 11.26 -11.49 -1.78
N VAL A 25 10.27 -12.31 -2.09
CA VAL A 25 9.96 -13.54 -1.33
C VAL A 25 10.98 -14.63 -1.70
N VAL A 26 11.59 -15.24 -0.69
CA VAL A 26 12.60 -16.32 -0.85
C VAL A 26 12.13 -17.55 -0.08
N ASP A 27 11.03 -18.15 -0.52
CA ASP A 27 10.50 -19.38 0.07
C ASP A 27 9.82 -20.26 -1.00
N ASP A 28 9.95 -21.57 -0.84
CA ASP A 28 9.46 -22.59 -1.77
C ASP A 28 7.97 -22.92 -1.59
N ARG A 29 7.42 -22.55 -0.42
CA ARG A 29 5.99 -22.62 -0.08
C ARG A 29 5.14 -21.56 -0.76
N PHE A 30 5.77 -20.65 -1.49
CA PHE A 30 5.13 -19.69 -2.35
C PHE A 30 5.59 -19.99 -3.78
N GLU A 31 4.74 -19.73 -4.76
CA GLU A 31 5.13 -19.89 -6.15
C GLU A 31 6.13 -18.80 -6.50
N GLY A 32 7.41 -19.17 -6.44
CA GLY A 32 8.55 -18.30 -6.64
C GLY A 32 8.50 -17.59 -7.99
N GLN A 33 8.85 -16.30 -7.96
CA GLN A 33 9.23 -15.44 -9.08
C GLN A 33 8.15 -14.65 -9.86
N ALA A 34 6.88 -14.64 -9.48
CA ALA A 34 5.94 -13.64 -10.03
C ALA A 34 4.92 -13.28 -8.92
N VAL A 35 4.74 -12.03 -8.48
CA VAL A 35 4.24 -10.95 -9.35
C VAL A 35 4.80 -9.55 -9.03
N HIS A 36 5.68 -9.32 -8.05
CA HIS A 36 6.45 -8.07 -8.03
C HIS A 36 7.77 -8.15 -7.25
N THR A 37 8.89 -8.03 -7.96
CA THR A 37 10.14 -7.56 -7.37
C THR A 37 10.00 -6.04 -7.23
N GLN A 38 9.78 -5.57 -6.01
CA GLN A 38 9.65 -4.13 -5.80
C GLN A 38 11.02 -3.50 -5.75
N THR A 39 11.30 -2.64 -6.73
CA THR A 39 12.53 -1.89 -6.81
C THR A 39 12.26 -0.46 -6.41
N MET A 40 12.91 -0.02 -5.34
CA MET A 40 12.86 1.37 -4.87
C MET A 40 14.20 2.01 -5.18
N THR A 41 14.17 3.13 -5.90
CA THR A 41 15.41 3.81 -6.33
C THR A 41 16.24 4.25 -5.13
N THR A 42 15.59 4.76 -4.07
CA THR A 42 16.28 5.23 -2.86
C THR A 42 15.34 5.27 -1.64
N ILE A 43 15.83 4.83 -0.48
CA ILE A 43 15.23 5.05 0.84
C ILE A 43 16.16 5.94 1.66
N LEU A 44 15.70 7.14 2.01
CA LEU A 44 16.48 8.10 2.79
C LEU A 44 16.60 7.69 4.27
N PRO A 45 17.66 8.14 4.98
CA PRO A 45 17.81 7.91 6.42
C PRO A 45 16.58 8.35 7.21
N GLN A 46 16.22 7.59 8.23
CA GLN A 46 15.11 7.87 9.16
C GLN A 46 13.74 7.98 8.50
N ARG A 47 13.60 7.47 7.27
CA ARG A 47 12.31 7.38 6.57
C ARG A 47 11.81 5.95 6.58
N SER A 48 10.48 5.84 6.62
CA SER A 48 9.75 4.60 6.47
C SER A 48 9.02 4.61 5.13
N TYR A 49 8.96 3.45 4.51
CA TYR A 49 8.18 3.24 3.30
C TYR A 49 7.32 2.00 3.46
N THR A 50 6.03 2.15 3.24
CA THR A 50 5.07 1.05 3.27
C THR A 50 4.71 0.66 1.85
N HIS A 51 4.76 -0.63 1.58
CA HIS A 51 4.48 -1.20 0.27
C HIS A 51 3.70 -2.50 0.38
N TRP A 52 3.03 -2.84 -0.71
CA TRP A 52 2.20 -4.03 -0.83
C TRP A 52 2.94 -5.09 -1.62
N LEU A 53 2.95 -6.32 -1.11
CA LEU A 53 3.52 -7.46 -1.78
C LEU A 53 2.41 -8.45 -2.14
N ASP A 54 2.22 -8.66 -3.45
CA ASP A 54 1.36 -9.70 -3.97
C ASP A 54 2.08 -11.04 -3.90
N ILE A 55 1.54 -11.98 -3.13
CA ILE A 55 2.07 -13.32 -2.97
C ILE A 55 1.07 -14.37 -3.44
N LEU A 56 1.61 -15.44 -4.03
CA LEU A 56 0.85 -16.62 -4.42
C LEU A 56 1.23 -17.81 -3.54
N PRO A 57 0.46 -18.09 -2.48
CA PRO A 57 0.78 -19.17 -1.56
C PRO A 57 0.50 -20.54 -2.17
N LYS A 58 1.39 -21.51 -1.91
CA LYS A 58 1.21 -22.94 -2.21
C LYS A 58 0.75 -23.74 -1.00
N ALA A 59 0.94 -23.19 0.20
CA ALA A 59 0.49 -23.77 1.46
C ALA A 59 -0.64 -22.94 2.05
N VAL A 60 -1.59 -23.60 2.72
CA VAL A 60 -2.72 -22.97 3.42
C VAL A 60 -2.53 -23.11 4.94
N GLY A 61 -3.05 -22.16 5.72
CA GLY A 61 -3.01 -22.20 7.18
C GLY A 61 -2.98 -20.82 7.83
N ALA A 62 -3.32 -20.77 9.12
CA ALA A 62 -3.37 -19.53 9.90
C ALA A 62 -1.98 -18.89 10.13
N GLU A 63 -0.89 -19.64 9.97
CA GLU A 63 0.48 -19.15 10.16
C GLU A 63 1.43 -19.77 9.13
N VAL A 64 1.30 -19.38 7.85
CA VAL A 64 2.25 -19.81 6.82
C VAL A 64 3.51 -18.95 6.92
N PRO A 65 4.68 -19.52 7.23
CA PRO A 65 5.91 -18.74 7.34
C PRO A 65 6.37 -18.29 5.95
N MET A 66 6.60 -16.99 5.81
CA MET A 66 7.14 -16.33 4.62
C MET A 66 8.53 -15.78 4.93
N ARG A 67 9.49 -15.94 4.00
CA ARG A 67 10.81 -15.30 4.08
C ARG A 67 10.91 -14.19 3.05
N LEU A 68 11.24 -12.98 3.50
CA LEU A 68 11.54 -11.83 2.66
C LEU A 68 13.05 -11.57 2.67
N ALA A 69 13.64 -11.38 1.49
CA ALA A 69 14.97 -10.83 1.32
C ALA A 69 14.87 -9.39 0.80
N ILE A 70 15.61 -8.50 1.46
CA ILE A 70 15.80 -7.11 1.07
C ILE A 70 17.25 -6.96 0.66
N GLU A 71 17.50 -6.61 -0.59
CA GLU A 71 18.82 -6.33 -1.15
C GLU A 71 18.93 -4.83 -1.42
N TYR A 72 20.04 -4.18 -1.05
CA TYR A 72 20.22 -2.73 -1.29
C TYR A 72 21.70 -2.37 -1.42
N GLY A 73 21.99 -1.29 -2.14
CA GLY A 73 23.31 -0.67 -2.22
C GLY A 73 23.47 0.47 -1.22
N ASP A 74 24.69 0.70 -0.73
CA ASP A 74 25.05 1.95 -0.05
C ASP A 74 25.72 2.96 -1.00
N ARG A 75 26.00 4.18 -0.52
CA ARG A 75 26.66 5.24 -1.30
C ARG A 75 28.12 4.94 -1.66
N VAL A 76 28.74 3.97 -1.00
CA VAL A 76 30.12 3.52 -1.27
C VAL A 76 30.11 2.43 -2.34
N GLY A 77 28.92 1.93 -2.72
CA GLY A 77 28.73 0.90 -3.72
C GLY A 77 28.71 -0.53 -3.14
N ASN A 78 28.71 -0.69 -1.82
CA ASN A 78 28.58 -2.03 -1.24
C ASN A 78 27.14 -2.51 -1.34
N ALA A 79 26.96 -3.76 -1.73
CA ALA A 79 25.68 -4.44 -1.68
C ALA A 79 25.47 -5.09 -0.31
N HIS A 80 24.27 -4.91 0.22
CA HIS A 80 23.81 -5.46 1.48
C HIS A 80 22.60 -6.34 1.24
N ARG A 81 22.46 -7.40 2.03
CA ARG A 81 21.29 -8.31 2.00
C ARG A 81 20.82 -8.57 3.42
N LEU A 82 19.53 -8.36 3.64
CA LEU A 82 18.85 -8.66 4.89
C LEU A 82 17.73 -9.66 4.62
N GLU A 83 17.62 -10.68 5.48
CA GLU A 83 16.52 -11.63 5.43
C GLU A 83 15.68 -11.53 6.70
N ARG A 84 14.36 -11.54 6.52
CA ARG A 84 13.38 -11.50 7.61
C ARG A 84 12.29 -12.53 7.36
N ARG A 85 11.81 -13.13 8.45
CA ARG A 85 10.72 -14.09 8.42
C ARG A 85 9.47 -13.45 9.00
N PHE A 86 8.35 -13.63 8.32
CA PHE A 86 7.02 -13.18 8.70
C PHE A 86 6.05 -14.36 8.63
N TYR A 87 4.88 -14.24 9.22
CA TYR A 87 3.82 -15.23 9.13
C TYR A 87 2.60 -14.59 8.47
N VAL A 88 2.01 -15.28 7.50
CA VAL A 88 0.85 -14.83 6.73
C VAL A 88 -0.30 -15.82 6.90
N GLN A 89 -1.53 -15.33 6.91
CA GLN A 89 -2.72 -16.16 7.11
C GLN A 89 -3.31 -16.54 5.75
N VAL A 90 -3.09 -17.78 5.30
CA VAL A 90 -3.57 -18.23 3.99
C VAL A 90 -4.84 -19.06 4.13
N ALA A 91 -5.92 -18.58 3.53
CA ALA A 91 -7.21 -19.26 3.40
C ALA A 91 -7.13 -20.66 2.78
N GLY A 92 -7.80 -21.64 3.39
CA GLY A 92 -8.08 -22.94 2.75
C GLY A 92 -9.23 -22.85 1.73
N LYS A 93 -9.25 -23.73 0.71
CA LYS A 93 -10.26 -23.72 -0.37
C LYS A 93 -11.73 -23.87 0.07
N ASP A 94 -12.00 -24.36 1.28
CA ASP A 94 -13.35 -24.47 1.87
C ASP A 94 -13.67 -23.35 2.87
N GLU A 95 -12.66 -22.58 3.27
CA GLU A 95 -12.90 -21.31 3.94
C GLU A 95 -13.01 -20.27 2.84
N THR A 96 -14.24 -19.88 2.55
CA THR A 96 -14.52 -18.63 1.86
C THR A 96 -13.98 -17.51 2.75
N ILE A 97 -12.67 -17.28 2.70
CA ILE A 97 -12.05 -16.12 3.31
C ILE A 97 -12.49 -14.97 2.42
N SER A 98 -13.59 -14.38 2.89
CA SER A 98 -13.90 -12.97 2.74
C SER A 98 -12.58 -12.22 2.60
N SER A 99 -12.37 -11.68 1.40
CA SER A 99 -11.52 -10.52 1.15
C SER A 99 -11.67 -9.53 2.30
N GLN A 100 -10.81 -9.69 3.32
CA GLN A 100 -10.83 -8.94 4.57
C GLN A 100 -10.00 -7.65 4.47
N PHE A 101 -9.49 -7.33 3.27
CA PHE A 101 -9.38 -5.94 2.85
C PHE A 101 -10.78 -5.39 2.54
N VAL A 102 -11.49 -5.18 3.64
CA VAL A 102 -12.44 -4.12 3.93
C VAL A 102 -13.07 -3.52 2.66
N ARG A 103 -14.16 -4.16 2.22
CA ARG A 103 -15.35 -3.37 1.89
C ARG A 103 -15.60 -2.50 3.11
N SER A 104 -15.11 -1.26 3.09
CA SER A 104 -15.34 -0.34 4.19
C SER A 104 -16.84 -0.15 4.26
N ASP A 105 -17.47 -0.75 5.26
CA ASP A 105 -18.82 -0.36 5.64
C ASP A 105 -18.76 1.16 5.83
N SER A 106 -19.75 1.89 5.30
CA SER A 106 -19.83 3.35 5.45
C SER A 106 -19.70 3.80 6.92
N GLN A 107 -19.92 2.90 7.88
CA GLN A 107 -19.74 3.09 9.31
C GLN A 107 -18.27 3.08 9.79
N ALA A 108 -17.37 2.31 9.16
CA ALA A 108 -15.95 2.28 9.54
C ALA A 108 -15.25 3.57 9.12
N PHE A 109 -15.54 4.07 7.92
CA PHE A 109 -15.06 5.37 7.45
C PHE A 109 -15.59 6.52 8.32
N ALA A 110 -16.84 6.45 8.80
CA ALA A 110 -17.41 7.46 9.68
C ALA A 110 -16.70 7.57 11.05
N ARG A 111 -15.91 6.56 11.43
CA ARG A 111 -15.12 6.54 12.68
C ARG A 111 -13.65 6.92 12.47
N LEU A 112 -13.19 7.00 11.22
CA LEU A 112 -11.85 7.47 10.91
C LEU A 112 -11.75 8.96 11.25
N GLN A 113 -10.75 9.31 12.06
CA GLN A 113 -10.39 10.69 12.35
C GLN A 113 -9.02 10.97 11.75
N ALA A 114 -8.88 12.12 11.08
CA ALA A 114 -7.57 12.58 10.69
C ALA A 114 -6.73 12.86 11.96
N PRO A 115 -5.41 12.60 11.94
CA PRO A 115 -4.53 12.83 13.09
C PRO A 115 -4.60 14.26 13.67
N ASP A 116 -5.02 15.22 12.86
CA ASP A 116 -5.13 16.64 13.18
C ASP A 116 -6.57 17.18 13.20
N GLY A 117 -7.56 16.29 13.23
CA GLY A 117 -8.97 16.65 13.35
C GLY A 117 -9.63 17.17 12.06
N ARG A 118 -8.97 17.06 10.90
CA ARG A 118 -9.59 17.32 9.59
C ARG A 118 -10.81 16.42 9.35
N ASP A 119 -11.87 17.03 8.82
CA ASP A 119 -13.11 16.31 8.48
C ASP A 119 -12.96 15.55 7.15
N LEU A 120 -12.74 14.24 7.27
CA LEU A 120 -12.56 13.33 6.15
C LEU A 120 -13.84 13.15 5.31
N ALA A 121 -15.02 13.39 5.90
CA ALA A 121 -16.28 13.34 5.17
C ALA A 121 -16.43 14.54 4.24
N ILE A 122 -16.03 15.74 4.71
CA ILE A 122 -15.95 16.94 3.88
C ILE A 122 -14.93 16.75 2.76
N LEU A 123 -13.73 16.25 3.07
CA LEU A 123 -12.71 15.99 2.05
C LEU A 123 -13.21 15.02 0.98
N ARG A 124 -13.85 13.92 1.39
CA ARG A 124 -14.45 12.96 0.44
C ARG A 124 -15.48 13.64 -0.46
N GLN A 125 -16.36 14.46 0.10
CA GLN A 125 -17.37 15.16 -0.69
C GLN A 125 -16.72 16.15 -1.67
N LYS A 126 -15.67 16.87 -1.26
CA LYS A 126 -14.89 17.76 -2.13
C LYS A 126 -14.27 16.97 -3.29
N MET A 127 -13.58 15.86 -3.00
CA MET A 127 -12.98 15.01 -4.03
C MET A 127 -14.02 14.52 -5.05
N VAL A 128 -15.17 14.03 -4.61
CA VAL A 128 -16.23 13.54 -5.50
C VAL A 128 -16.84 14.66 -6.36
N ASN A 129 -16.89 15.88 -5.84
CA ASN A 129 -17.46 17.03 -6.57
C ASN A 129 -16.45 17.68 -7.53
N ALA A 130 -15.17 17.65 -7.18
CA ALA A 130 -14.11 18.36 -7.88
C ALA A 130 -13.34 17.50 -8.88
N LEU A 131 -13.37 16.17 -8.72
CA LEU A 131 -12.59 15.22 -9.51
C LEU A 131 -13.49 14.23 -10.27
N ASN A 132 -13.08 13.91 -11.49
CA ASN A 132 -13.71 12.89 -12.32
C ASN A 132 -13.09 11.50 -12.05
N LYS A 133 -13.64 10.48 -12.72
CA LYS A 133 -13.23 9.07 -12.51
C LYS A 133 -11.79 8.82 -12.91
N GLU A 134 -11.35 9.39 -14.03
CA GLU A 134 -10.00 9.24 -14.55
C GLU A 134 -8.98 9.89 -13.61
N GLU A 135 -9.26 11.09 -13.12
CA GLU A 135 -8.41 11.79 -12.15
C GLU A 135 -8.25 10.99 -10.85
N LEU A 136 -9.34 10.45 -10.30
CA LEU A 136 -9.26 9.60 -9.11
C LEU A 136 -8.48 8.29 -9.37
N HIS A 137 -8.60 7.68 -10.55
CA HIS A 137 -7.79 6.51 -10.90
C HIS A 137 -6.30 6.83 -11.11
N ASN A 138 -5.99 7.97 -11.70
CA ASN A 138 -4.61 8.44 -11.81
C ASN A 138 -4.01 8.64 -10.42
N MET A 139 -4.78 9.23 -9.48
CA MET A 139 -4.34 9.35 -8.10
C MET A 139 -4.12 7.98 -7.43
N VAL A 140 -5.03 7.02 -7.62
CA VAL A 140 -4.85 5.63 -7.16
C VAL A 140 -3.52 5.06 -7.67
N PHE A 141 -3.22 5.23 -8.95
CA PHE A 141 -1.98 4.78 -9.56
C PHE A 141 -0.74 5.47 -8.98
N ASP A 142 -0.79 6.79 -8.78
CA ASP A 142 0.29 7.58 -8.20
C ASP A 142 0.58 7.20 -6.73
N PHE A 143 -0.42 6.69 -6.01
CA PHE A 143 -0.26 6.07 -4.69
C PHE A 143 0.28 4.64 -4.74
N GLY A 144 0.56 4.11 -5.94
CA GLY A 144 1.04 2.74 -6.16
C GLY A 144 -0.03 1.68 -5.95
N LEU A 145 -1.30 2.06 -6.04
CA LEU A 145 -2.45 1.19 -5.86
C LEU A 145 -3.02 0.79 -7.23
N ARG A 146 -3.69 -0.37 -7.32
CA ARG A 146 -4.29 -0.81 -8.59
C ARG A 146 -5.71 -0.31 -8.70
N ALA A 147 -6.04 0.29 -9.84
CA ALA A 147 -7.41 0.76 -10.14
C ALA A 147 -8.48 -0.34 -9.98
N ASP A 148 -8.14 -1.59 -10.30
CA ASP A 148 -9.03 -2.76 -10.23
C ASP A 148 -9.49 -3.08 -8.80
N ASP A 149 -8.74 -2.65 -7.78
CA ASP A 149 -9.06 -2.89 -6.38
C ASP A 149 -10.12 -1.89 -5.87
N PHE A 150 -10.43 -0.86 -6.66
CA PHE A 150 -11.41 0.17 -6.33
C PHE A 150 -12.67 -0.04 -7.17
N GLY A 151 -13.84 0.05 -6.53
CA GLY A 151 -15.10 -0.01 -7.26
C GLY A 151 -15.28 1.13 -8.25
N ASP A 152 -16.21 0.99 -9.20
CA ASP A 152 -16.42 1.97 -10.28
C ASP A 152 -17.00 3.33 -9.86
N ARG A 153 -17.39 3.50 -8.60
CA ARG A 153 -18.08 4.69 -8.12
C ARG A 153 -17.07 5.69 -7.53
N LEU A 154 -17.14 6.95 -7.95
CA LEU A 154 -16.28 8.05 -7.46
C LEU A 154 -16.20 8.11 -5.93
N ASN A 155 -17.35 7.96 -5.26
CA ASN A 155 -17.44 7.98 -3.80
C ASN A 155 -16.66 6.82 -3.16
N THR A 156 -16.70 5.64 -3.77
CA THR A 156 -15.91 4.49 -3.33
C THR A 156 -14.43 4.76 -3.52
N ILE A 157 -14.01 5.23 -4.70
CA ILE A 157 -12.59 5.49 -4.98
C ILE A 157 -12.04 6.56 -4.03
N ALA A 158 -12.71 7.69 -3.88
CA ALA A 158 -12.31 8.78 -3.00
C ALA A 158 -12.25 8.33 -1.53
N ARG A 159 -13.21 7.52 -1.06
CA ARG A 159 -13.21 7.00 0.30
C ARG A 159 -12.02 6.10 0.57
N GLU A 160 -11.74 5.18 -0.33
CA GLU A 160 -10.63 4.24 -0.16
C GLU A 160 -9.27 4.95 -0.25
N LEU A 161 -9.13 5.92 -1.17
CA LEU A 161 -7.95 6.81 -1.24
C LEU A 161 -7.70 7.56 0.07
N ILE A 162 -8.74 8.16 0.66
CA ILE A 162 -8.63 8.87 1.93
C ILE A 162 -8.29 7.88 3.06
N THR A 163 -8.93 6.72 3.09
CA THR A 163 -8.68 5.69 4.09
C THR A 163 -7.23 5.24 4.05
N TYR A 164 -6.72 4.96 2.84
CA TYR A 164 -5.33 4.61 2.61
C TYR A 164 -4.40 5.72 3.08
N ALA A 165 -4.62 6.95 2.62
CA ALA A 165 -3.77 8.10 2.95
C ALA A 165 -3.73 8.39 4.46
N VAL A 166 -4.82 8.17 5.19
CA VAL A 166 -4.82 8.32 6.66
C VAL A 166 -4.07 7.17 7.33
N GLN A 167 -4.24 5.93 6.87
CA GLN A 167 -3.55 4.77 7.42
C GLN A 167 -2.04 4.81 7.18
N THR A 168 -1.59 5.45 6.10
CA THR A 168 -0.17 5.56 5.74
C THR A 168 0.48 6.89 6.11
N ASP A 169 -0.25 7.79 6.79
CA ASP A 169 0.21 9.15 7.13
C ASP A 169 0.62 9.97 5.88
N GLN A 170 -0.14 9.81 4.79
CA GLN A 170 0.06 10.49 3.51
C GLN A 170 -1.10 11.42 3.14
N LEU A 171 -1.90 11.86 4.12
CA LEU A 171 -3.05 12.73 3.88
C LEU A 171 -2.64 14.07 3.24
N ASP A 172 -1.49 14.63 3.62
CA ASP A 172 -0.98 15.86 3.00
C ASP A 172 -0.58 15.65 1.53
N ALA A 173 0.06 14.52 1.22
CA ALA A 173 0.38 14.17 -0.16
C ALA A 173 -0.87 14.01 -1.02
N LEU A 174 -1.94 13.41 -0.47
CA LEU A 174 -3.23 13.30 -1.15
C LEU A 174 -3.80 14.69 -1.48
N LEU A 175 -3.73 15.64 -0.54
CA LEU A 175 -4.21 17.00 -0.75
C LEU A 175 -3.39 17.78 -1.78
N ASP A 176 -2.07 17.59 -1.80
CA ASP A 176 -1.22 18.23 -2.81
C ASP A 176 -1.53 17.71 -4.23
N MET A 177 -1.84 16.42 -4.35
CA MET A 177 -2.33 15.84 -5.60
C MET A 177 -3.70 16.42 -5.99
N CYS A 178 -4.63 16.53 -5.04
CA CYS A 178 -5.92 17.17 -5.27
C CYS A 178 -5.77 18.62 -5.78
N ARG A 179 -4.87 19.40 -5.19
CA ARG A 179 -4.56 20.78 -5.63
C ARG A 179 -3.93 20.81 -7.02
N THR A 180 -3.13 19.80 -7.36
CA THR A 180 -2.51 19.69 -8.69
C THR A 180 -3.56 19.37 -9.76
N GLN A 181 -4.49 18.47 -9.47
CA GLN A 181 -5.55 18.07 -10.40
C GLN A 181 -6.63 19.16 -10.57
N ASN A 182 -6.99 19.84 -9.48
CA ASN A 182 -7.96 20.94 -9.53
C ASN A 182 -7.49 22.14 -8.68
N PRO A 183 -6.67 23.04 -9.27
CA PRO A 183 -6.10 24.19 -8.56
C PRO A 183 -7.13 25.24 -8.12
N TYR A 184 -8.33 25.21 -8.69
CA TYR A 184 -9.38 26.20 -8.46
C TYR A 184 -10.32 25.81 -7.32
N SER A 185 -10.20 24.60 -6.79
CA SER A 185 -11.01 24.12 -5.66
C SER A 185 -10.36 24.50 -4.33
N ASP A 186 -11.18 24.88 -3.36
CA ASP A 186 -10.75 25.11 -1.99
C ASP A 186 -10.61 23.77 -1.27
N TRP A 187 -9.38 23.27 -1.12
CA TRP A 187 -9.03 21.93 -0.61
C TRP A 187 -8.84 21.88 0.90
#